data_AF-A0A6I8LNZ9-F1
#
_entry.id   AF-A0A6I8LNZ9-F1
#
_cell.length_a   1.000
_cell.length_b   1.000
_cell.length_c   1.000
_cell.angle_alpha   90.00
_cell.angle_beta   90.00
_cell.angle_gamma   90.00
#
_symmetry.space_group_name_H-M   'P 1'
#
loop_
_entity.id
_entity.type
_entity.pdbx_description
1 polymer ?
#
loop_
_entity_poly.entity_id
_entity_poly.type
_entity_poly.pdbx_seq_one_letter_code
_entity_poly.pdbx_strand_id
1 'polypeptide(L)'
;MTDPATIEPLEELTALWAPGSAILCVGAGDHEIESVATWHVSPAGDPTGAWIYPASDVFGSQDAARRVLAFVERRAIAAVHPQRLQEWLDQLTATAKVDVEDGWWKRQLFSPVDAFHETTRRRQQYAVTVEAARENSKTITPLEWTHDLPDDAEVQDFASLQRIAGISSAPGTPVVSEILPIARTLRWLVSLWAETEQVKNRRRYVRAEHGDPDPLPPQWLAAVQAGSTNRLPL
;
A
#
# COMPACT_ATOMS: atom_id res chain seq x y z
N MET A 1 -7.50 39.17 -20.23
CA MET A 1 -6.15 38.65 -20.54
C MET A 1 -5.73 37.87 -19.32
N THR A 2 -6.10 36.59 -19.28
CA THR A 2 -6.02 35.73 -18.10
C THR A 2 -4.74 34.91 -18.23
N ASP A 3 -3.86 35.05 -17.27
CA ASP A 3 -2.55 34.39 -17.23
C ASP A 3 -2.72 32.85 -17.22
N PRO A 4 -2.10 32.10 -18.16
CA PRO A 4 -2.23 30.64 -18.24
C PRO A 4 -1.31 29.87 -17.27
N ALA A 5 -0.68 30.53 -16.29
CA ALA A 5 0.37 29.94 -15.46
C ALA A 5 -0.05 29.42 -14.07
N THR A 6 -1.29 28.97 -13.87
CA THR A 6 -1.66 28.27 -12.62
C THR A 6 -2.59 27.09 -12.90
N ILE A 7 -2.15 26.21 -13.77
CA ILE A 7 -2.59 24.82 -13.72
C ILE A 7 -1.58 24.13 -12.79
N GLU A 8 -1.85 24.14 -11.48
CA GLU A 8 -1.28 23.09 -10.63
C GLU A 8 -1.59 21.76 -11.31
N PRO A 9 -0.63 20.84 -11.50
CA PRO A 9 -0.83 19.72 -12.40
C PRO A 9 -1.98 18.88 -11.84
N LEU A 10 -3.06 18.78 -12.61
CA LEU A 10 -4.18 17.89 -12.31
C LEU A 10 -3.71 16.43 -12.07
N GLU A 11 -2.51 16.10 -12.55
CA GLU A 11 -1.74 14.86 -12.34
C GLU A 11 -1.29 14.66 -10.88
N GLU A 12 -0.87 15.71 -10.16
CA GLU A 12 -0.51 15.62 -8.73
C GLU A 12 -1.76 15.38 -7.87
N LEU A 13 -2.91 15.96 -8.27
CA LEU A 13 -4.20 15.76 -7.61
C LEU A 13 -4.84 14.40 -7.92
N THR A 14 -4.50 13.75 -9.04
CA THR A 14 -5.08 12.45 -9.40
C THR A 14 -4.55 11.30 -8.53
N ALA A 15 -3.31 11.41 -8.04
CA ALA A 15 -2.77 10.46 -7.05
C ALA A 15 -3.53 10.53 -5.71
N LEU A 16 -3.99 11.72 -5.32
CA LEU A 16 -4.83 11.95 -4.12
C LEU A 16 -6.27 11.44 -4.29
N TRP A 17 -6.73 11.17 -5.52
CA TRP A 17 -8.07 10.67 -5.82
C TRP A 17 -8.12 9.18 -6.17
N ALA A 18 -6.98 8.49 -6.15
CA ALA A 18 -6.95 7.08 -6.42
C ALA A 18 -7.68 6.30 -5.30
N PRO A 19 -8.38 5.19 -5.59
CA PRO A 19 -9.32 4.54 -4.64
C PRO A 19 -8.69 3.92 -3.38
N GLY A 20 -7.39 4.15 -3.15
CA GLY A 20 -6.61 3.60 -2.07
C GLY A 20 -6.16 2.17 -2.34
N SER A 21 -5.96 1.42 -1.25
CA SER A 21 -5.56 0.03 -1.27
C SER A 21 -6.61 -0.84 -0.61
N ALA A 22 -6.71 -2.09 -1.06
CA ALA A 22 -7.50 -3.13 -0.46
C ALA A 22 -6.60 -4.21 0.14
N ILE A 23 -7.08 -4.83 1.20
CA ILE A 23 -6.50 -6.01 1.83
C ILE A 23 -7.59 -7.09 1.79
N LEU A 24 -7.22 -8.31 1.39
CA LEU A 24 -8.09 -9.47 1.36
C LEU A 24 -7.45 -10.59 2.19
N CYS A 25 -8.19 -11.12 3.15
CA CYS A 25 -7.78 -12.25 3.97
C CYS A 25 -8.92 -13.28 4.03
N VAL A 26 -8.56 -14.56 4.09
CA VAL A 26 -9.50 -15.65 4.40
C VAL A 26 -8.99 -16.40 5.62
N GLY A 27 -9.85 -16.57 6.62
CA GLY A 27 -9.49 -17.23 7.85
C GLY A 27 -10.69 -17.44 8.77
N ALA A 28 -10.47 -18.03 9.94
CA ALA A 28 -11.53 -18.26 10.91
C ALA A 28 -12.16 -16.94 11.40
N GLY A 29 -13.48 -16.86 11.32
CA GLY A 29 -14.29 -15.75 11.83
C GLY A 29 -14.96 -16.09 13.16
N ASP A 30 -16.16 -15.55 13.38
CA ASP A 30 -16.97 -15.86 14.55
C ASP A 30 -17.35 -17.34 14.57
N HIS A 31 -17.36 -17.95 15.75
CA HIS A 31 -17.70 -19.36 15.95
C HIS A 31 -16.88 -20.35 15.11
N GLU A 32 -15.62 -20.00 14.79
CA GLU A 32 -14.71 -20.80 13.95
C GLU A 32 -15.21 -21.01 12.51
N ILE A 33 -16.21 -20.24 12.08
CA ILE A 33 -16.70 -20.27 10.70
C ILE A 33 -15.71 -19.51 9.82
N GLU A 34 -15.18 -20.17 8.79
CA GLU A 34 -14.28 -19.54 7.83
C GLU A 34 -14.97 -18.33 7.17
N SER A 35 -14.25 -17.22 7.10
CA SER A 35 -14.74 -15.92 6.66
C SER A 35 -13.75 -15.27 5.69
N VAL A 36 -14.29 -14.54 4.72
CA VAL A 36 -13.55 -13.65 3.83
C VAL A 36 -13.66 -12.24 4.40
N ALA A 37 -12.53 -11.61 4.71
CA ALA A 37 -12.45 -10.23 5.16
C ALA A 37 -11.82 -9.36 4.08
N THR A 38 -12.43 -8.20 3.83
CA THR A 38 -11.88 -7.16 2.96
C THR A 38 -11.79 -5.84 3.73
N TRP A 39 -10.63 -5.19 3.66
CA TRP A 39 -10.39 -3.88 4.28
C TRP A 39 -9.90 -2.88 3.25
N HIS A 40 -10.41 -1.66 3.31
CA HIS A 40 -9.93 -0.55 2.51
C HIS A 40 -9.08 0.40 3.34
N VAL A 41 -8.01 0.87 2.72
CA VAL A 41 -7.05 1.83 3.25
C VAL A 41 -6.94 2.98 2.25
N SER A 42 -7.10 4.22 2.71
CA SER A 42 -6.96 5.42 1.87
C SER A 42 -5.51 5.56 1.37
N PRO A 43 -5.25 6.41 0.35
CA PRO A 43 -3.87 6.76 -0.01
C PRO A 43 -3.04 7.32 1.15
N ALA A 44 -3.68 7.92 2.15
CA ALA A 44 -3.04 8.43 3.37
C ALA A 44 -2.81 7.33 4.44
N GLY A 45 -3.21 6.08 4.18
CA GLY A 45 -3.06 4.97 5.12
C GLY A 45 -4.20 4.83 6.12
N ASP A 46 -5.28 5.62 6.03
CA ASP A 46 -6.38 5.54 6.98
C ASP A 46 -7.39 4.44 6.59
N PRO A 47 -7.92 3.66 7.54
CA PRO A 47 -8.97 2.68 7.24
C PRO A 47 -10.25 3.39 6.79
N THR A 48 -10.81 2.98 5.65
CA THR A 48 -12.00 3.62 5.05
C THR A 48 -13.20 2.70 4.90
N GLY A 49 -13.02 1.39 5.07
CA GLY A 49 -14.10 0.42 4.98
C GLY A 49 -13.65 -0.98 5.38
N ALA A 50 -14.59 -1.77 5.90
CA ALA A 50 -14.35 -3.11 6.38
C ALA A 50 -15.59 -3.98 6.13
N TRP A 51 -15.38 -5.16 5.56
CA TRP A 51 -16.44 -6.13 5.30
C TRP A 51 -15.95 -7.53 5.63
N ILE A 52 -16.82 -8.32 6.26
CA ILE A 52 -16.56 -9.71 6.64
C ILE A 52 -17.79 -10.52 6.26
N TYR A 53 -17.59 -11.60 5.52
CA TYR A 53 -18.64 -12.51 5.07
C TYR A 53 -18.22 -13.96 5.31
N PRO A 54 -19.16 -14.87 5.58
CA PRO A 54 -18.86 -16.30 5.60
C PRO A 54 -18.26 -16.73 4.26
N ALA A 55 -17.18 -17.51 4.30
CA ALA A 55 -16.52 -18.01 3.09
C ALA A 55 -17.44 -18.91 2.28
N SER A 56 -18.31 -19.69 2.93
CA SER A 56 -19.34 -20.50 2.28
C SER A 56 -20.26 -19.66 1.39
N ASP A 57 -20.62 -18.45 1.84
CA ASP A 57 -21.53 -17.57 1.11
C ASP A 57 -20.80 -16.91 -0.06
N VAL A 58 -19.59 -16.40 0.18
CA VAL A 58 -18.77 -15.74 -0.85
C VAL A 58 -18.38 -16.70 -1.96
N PHE A 59 -17.86 -17.88 -1.62
CA PHE A 59 -17.40 -18.85 -2.61
C PHE A 59 -18.52 -19.73 -3.17
N GLY A 60 -19.69 -19.77 -2.53
CA GLY A 60 -20.87 -20.52 -2.98
C GLY A 60 -21.86 -19.71 -3.83
N SER A 61 -21.77 -18.37 -3.86
CA SER A 61 -22.70 -17.50 -4.57
C SER A 61 -22.00 -16.58 -5.56
N GLN A 62 -22.45 -16.60 -6.82
CA GLN A 62 -21.95 -15.71 -7.86
C GLN A 62 -22.10 -14.23 -7.49
N ASP A 63 -23.24 -13.83 -6.93
CA ASP A 63 -23.51 -12.44 -6.54
C ASP A 63 -22.66 -12.00 -5.34
N ALA A 64 -22.40 -12.90 -4.40
CA ALA A 64 -21.54 -12.62 -3.26
C ALA A 64 -20.07 -12.48 -3.67
N ALA A 65 -19.57 -13.38 -4.52
CA ALA A 65 -18.23 -13.28 -5.10
C ALA A 65 -18.06 -11.98 -5.91
N ARG A 66 -19.03 -11.61 -6.75
CA ARG A 66 -19.02 -10.33 -7.48
C ARG A 66 -18.95 -9.12 -6.56
N ARG A 67 -19.68 -9.16 -5.45
CA ARG A 67 -19.64 -8.09 -4.45
C ARG A 67 -18.27 -7.96 -3.79
N VAL A 68 -17.62 -9.08 -3.44
CA VAL A 68 -16.26 -9.07 -2.88
C VAL A 68 -15.25 -8.56 -3.91
N LEU A 69 -15.37 -9.01 -5.17
CA LEU A 69 -14.55 -8.49 -6.26
C LEU A 69 -14.72 -6.98 -6.48
N ALA A 70 -15.93 -6.44 -6.31
CA ALA A 70 -16.19 -5.00 -6.40
C ALA A 70 -15.46 -4.18 -5.31
N PHE A 71 -15.13 -4.79 -4.16
CA PHE A 71 -14.36 -4.11 -3.12
C PHE A 71 -12.88 -3.95 -3.53
N VAL A 72 -12.28 -5.01 -4.06
CA VAL A 72 -10.89 -4.97 -4.56
C VAL A 72 -10.77 -4.32 -5.94
N GLU A 73 -11.87 -4.23 -6.68
CA GLU A 73 -11.95 -3.52 -7.94
C GLU A 73 -11.47 -2.06 -7.76
N ARG A 74 -10.64 -1.64 -8.71
CA ARG A 74 -10.05 -0.32 -8.82
C ARG A 74 -9.05 0.07 -7.74
N ARG A 75 -8.52 -0.88 -6.97
CA ARG A 75 -7.58 -0.62 -5.87
C ARG A 75 -6.26 -1.33 -6.08
N ALA A 76 -5.20 -0.79 -5.49
CA ALA A 76 -4.02 -1.59 -5.22
C ALA A 76 -4.38 -2.68 -4.20
N ILE A 77 -3.78 -3.85 -4.28
CA ILE A 77 -4.05 -4.98 -3.39
C ILE A 77 -2.74 -5.35 -2.68
N ALA A 78 -2.76 -5.32 -1.34
CA ALA A 78 -1.60 -5.63 -0.53
C ALA A 78 -1.33 -7.15 -0.52
N ALA A 79 -0.26 -7.57 -1.18
CA ALA A 79 0.15 -8.97 -1.30
C ALA A 79 1.01 -9.41 -0.11
N VAL A 80 0.44 -9.47 1.10
CA VAL A 80 1.13 -9.95 2.31
C VAL A 80 1.49 -11.44 2.20
N HIS A 81 0.59 -12.23 1.63
CA HIS A 81 0.79 -13.64 1.32
C HIS A 81 0.47 -13.88 -0.16
N PRO A 82 1.41 -13.59 -1.09
CA PRO A 82 1.13 -13.55 -2.52
C PRO A 82 0.50 -14.82 -3.08
N GLN A 83 0.98 -16.01 -2.64
CA GLN A 83 0.46 -17.29 -3.12
C GLN A 83 -0.99 -17.51 -2.68
N ARG A 84 -1.31 -17.29 -1.40
CA ARG A 84 -2.68 -17.41 -0.87
C ARG A 84 -3.62 -16.40 -1.51
N LEU A 85 -3.15 -15.15 -1.66
CA LEU A 85 -3.94 -14.09 -2.28
C LEU A 85 -4.30 -14.45 -3.73
N GLN A 86 -3.34 -15.01 -4.49
CA GLN A 86 -3.60 -15.51 -5.83
C GLN A 86 -4.68 -16.58 -5.84
N GLU A 87 -4.56 -17.61 -4.99
CA GLU A 87 -5.55 -18.69 -4.87
C GLU A 87 -6.96 -18.12 -4.58
N TRP A 88 -7.06 -17.17 -3.65
CA TRP A 88 -8.33 -16.54 -3.30
C TRP A 88 -8.92 -15.69 -4.43
N LEU A 89 -8.11 -14.90 -5.13
CA LEU A 89 -8.57 -14.05 -6.24
C LEU A 89 -8.97 -14.88 -7.47
N ASP A 90 -8.25 -15.98 -7.75
CA ASP A 90 -8.60 -16.91 -8.82
C ASP A 90 -9.92 -17.62 -8.50
N GLN A 91 -10.11 -18.09 -7.26
CA GLN A 91 -11.36 -18.70 -6.81
C GLN A 91 -12.53 -17.70 -6.86
N LEU A 92 -12.35 -16.46 -6.40
CA LEU A 92 -13.37 -15.42 -6.48
C LEU A 92 -13.76 -15.12 -7.93
N THR A 93 -12.78 -14.98 -8.82
CA THR A 93 -13.00 -14.70 -10.25
C THR A 93 -13.79 -15.82 -10.91
N ALA A 94 -13.43 -17.07 -10.62
CA ALA A 94 -14.14 -18.26 -11.10
C ALA A 94 -15.59 -18.33 -10.59
N THR A 95 -15.82 -18.16 -9.28
CA THR A 95 -17.16 -18.17 -8.68
C THR A 95 -18.03 -17.03 -9.22
N ALA A 96 -17.47 -15.84 -9.39
CA ALA A 96 -18.16 -14.68 -9.91
C ALA A 96 -18.49 -14.76 -11.42
N LYS A 97 -17.91 -15.76 -12.13
CA LYS A 97 -18.02 -15.96 -13.58
C LYS A 97 -17.73 -14.67 -14.34
N VAL A 98 -16.62 -14.02 -13.96
CA VAL A 98 -16.15 -12.81 -14.64
C VAL A 98 -15.33 -13.25 -15.84
N ASP A 99 -15.79 -12.90 -17.04
CA ASP A 99 -15.09 -13.20 -18.29
C ASP A 99 -13.98 -12.18 -18.51
N VAL A 100 -12.88 -12.35 -17.78
CA VAL A 100 -11.69 -11.49 -17.83
C VAL A 100 -10.44 -12.34 -18.00
N GLU A 101 -9.43 -11.78 -18.64
CA GLU A 101 -8.13 -12.43 -18.80
C GLU A 101 -7.54 -12.88 -17.47
N ASP A 102 -6.94 -14.08 -17.47
CA ASP A 102 -6.31 -14.67 -16.29
C ASP A 102 -5.29 -13.71 -15.65
N GLY A 103 -5.59 -13.28 -14.42
CA GLY A 103 -4.72 -12.41 -13.64
C GLY A 103 -4.88 -10.90 -13.90
N TRP A 104 -6.09 -10.43 -14.21
CA TRP A 104 -6.46 -9.00 -14.24
C TRP A 104 -5.98 -8.20 -12.99
N TRP A 105 -5.88 -8.87 -11.83
CA TRP A 105 -5.44 -8.32 -10.56
C TRP A 105 -3.90 -8.23 -10.41
N LYS A 106 -3.11 -8.91 -11.26
CA LYS A 106 -1.65 -9.02 -11.07
C LYS A 106 -0.94 -7.66 -11.05
N ARG A 107 -1.34 -6.74 -11.92
CA ARG A 107 -0.78 -5.37 -11.97
C ARG A 107 -1.24 -4.50 -10.80
N GLN A 108 -2.26 -4.93 -10.06
CA GLN A 108 -2.78 -4.23 -8.88
C GLN A 108 -2.08 -4.68 -7.60
N LEU A 109 -1.25 -5.72 -7.65
CA LEU A 109 -0.53 -6.18 -6.48
C LEU A 109 0.65 -5.28 -6.14
N PHE A 110 0.87 -5.08 -4.85
CA PHE A 110 2.15 -4.58 -4.33
C PHE A 110 2.52 -5.34 -3.06
N SER A 111 3.81 -5.41 -2.78
CA SER A 111 4.37 -6.03 -1.58
C SER A 111 4.67 -4.94 -0.53
N PRO A 112 4.10 -5.03 0.68
CA PRO A 112 4.44 -4.09 1.76
C PRO A 112 5.92 -4.17 2.17
N VAL A 113 6.55 -5.34 2.01
CA VAL A 113 7.98 -5.53 2.29
C VAL A 113 8.83 -4.80 1.24
N ASP A 114 8.47 -4.90 -0.04
CA ASP A 114 9.19 -4.18 -1.09
C ASP A 114 9.00 -2.66 -0.97
N ALA A 115 7.80 -2.20 -0.60
CA ALA A 115 7.54 -0.79 -0.30
C ALA A 115 8.42 -0.27 0.86
N PHE A 116 8.67 -1.10 1.89
CA PHE A 116 9.63 -0.77 2.94
C PHE A 116 11.06 -0.65 2.39
N HIS A 117 11.51 -1.61 1.59
CA HIS A 117 12.84 -1.57 0.97
C HIS A 117 13.05 -0.38 0.02
N GLU A 118 12.01 0.02 -0.71
CA GLU A 118 12.04 1.23 -1.53
C GLU A 118 12.23 2.47 -0.65
N THR A 119 11.54 2.52 0.49
CA THR A 119 11.66 3.62 1.46
C THR A 119 13.06 3.69 2.06
N THR A 120 13.62 2.57 2.52
CA THR A 120 14.97 2.54 3.11
C THR A 120 16.04 2.91 2.09
N ARG A 121 15.96 2.37 0.87
CA ARG A 121 16.86 2.75 -0.23
C ARG A 121 16.79 4.24 -0.53
N ARG A 122 15.59 4.82 -0.54
CA ARG A 122 15.41 6.25 -0.77
C ARG A 122 16.02 7.10 0.33
N ARG A 123 15.84 6.72 1.61
CA ARG A 123 16.51 7.39 2.75
C ARG A 123 18.03 7.36 2.62
N GLN A 124 18.60 6.22 2.22
CA GLN A 124 20.05 6.08 2.00
C GLN A 124 20.54 7.01 0.88
N GLN A 125 19.82 7.07 -0.25
CA GLN A 125 20.16 7.98 -1.36
C GLN A 125 20.16 9.45 -0.93
N TYR A 126 19.18 9.86 -0.12
CA TYR A 126 19.13 11.22 0.43
C TYR A 126 20.26 11.48 1.42
N ALA A 127 20.59 10.51 2.27
CA ALA A 127 21.73 10.63 3.19
C ALA A 127 23.04 10.86 2.43
N VAL A 128 23.33 10.06 1.40
CA VAL A 128 24.52 10.24 0.55
C VAL A 128 24.56 11.64 -0.06
N THR A 129 23.43 12.13 -0.57
CA THR A 129 23.35 13.45 -1.21
C THR A 129 23.56 14.58 -0.20
N VAL A 130 23.02 14.44 1.01
CA VAL A 130 23.22 15.42 2.09
C VAL A 130 24.66 15.43 2.56
N GLU A 131 25.30 14.27 2.74
CA GLU A 131 26.70 14.20 3.14
C GLU A 131 27.64 14.80 2.08
N ALA A 132 27.43 14.49 0.79
CA ALA A 132 28.19 15.12 -0.30
C ALA A 132 28.03 16.66 -0.32
N ALA A 133 26.82 17.17 -0.01
CA ALA A 133 26.60 18.60 0.13
C ALA A 133 27.32 19.19 1.36
N ARG A 134 27.39 18.44 2.47
CA ARG A 134 28.08 18.86 3.71
C ARG A 134 29.59 18.97 3.54
N GLU A 135 30.21 18.12 2.73
CA GLU A 135 31.63 18.22 2.38
C GLU A 135 31.95 19.58 1.74
N ASN A 136 31.00 20.13 0.97
CA ASN A 136 31.12 21.42 0.29
C ASN A 136 30.63 22.62 1.13
N SER A 137 29.83 22.38 2.18
CA SER A 137 29.34 23.45 3.07
C SER A 137 29.07 22.96 4.50
N LYS A 138 29.80 23.54 5.46
CA LYS A 138 29.65 23.24 6.90
C LYS A 138 28.35 23.76 7.52
N THR A 139 27.56 24.56 6.80
CA THR A 139 26.26 25.06 7.29
C THR A 139 25.12 24.06 7.12
N ILE A 140 25.34 22.98 6.39
CA ILE A 140 24.33 21.95 6.14
C ILE A 140 24.28 20.98 7.32
N THR A 141 23.11 20.89 7.95
CA THR A 141 22.82 19.96 9.05
C THR A 141 22.63 18.53 8.53
N PRO A 142 23.06 17.49 9.27
CA PRO A 142 22.73 16.08 8.96
C PRO A 142 21.22 15.84 8.77
N LEU A 143 20.86 14.71 8.16
CA LEU A 143 19.47 14.25 8.16
C LEU A 143 19.14 13.64 9.53
N GLU A 144 17.98 14.00 10.05
CA GLU A 144 17.38 13.42 11.24
C GLU A 144 15.99 12.93 10.85
N TRP A 145 15.71 11.67 11.18
CA TRP A 145 14.44 11.02 10.89
C TRP A 145 13.55 11.07 12.13
N THR A 146 12.25 11.22 11.92
CA THR A 146 11.25 11.09 13.00
C THR A 146 11.07 9.63 13.39
N HIS A 147 11.06 8.74 12.40
CA HIS A 147 11.09 7.31 12.63
C HIS A 147 12.50 6.79 12.37
N ASP A 148 13.21 6.42 13.44
CA ASP A 148 14.46 5.70 13.31
C ASP A 148 14.17 4.26 12.86
N LEU A 149 14.91 3.84 11.84
CA LEU A 149 14.89 2.47 11.35
C LEU A 149 16.17 1.79 11.83
N PRO A 150 16.14 0.52 12.28
CA PRO A 150 17.35 -0.13 12.74
C PRO A 150 18.33 -0.28 11.57
N ASP A 151 19.58 0.11 11.77
CA ASP A 151 20.61 0.16 10.71
C ASP A 151 20.85 -1.21 10.05
N ASP A 152 20.68 -2.30 10.80
CA ASP A 152 20.88 -3.70 10.35
C ASP A 152 19.55 -4.47 10.17
N ALA A 153 18.42 -3.78 10.05
CA ALA A 153 17.12 -4.43 9.89
C ALA A 153 16.97 -5.10 8.51
N GLU A 154 17.40 -6.36 8.40
CA GLU A 154 17.01 -7.22 7.28
C GLU A 154 15.54 -7.64 7.42
N VAL A 155 14.66 -6.95 6.69
CA VAL A 155 13.26 -7.32 6.58
C VAL A 155 13.10 -8.33 5.44
N GLN A 156 12.97 -9.61 5.78
CA GLN A 156 12.77 -10.66 4.78
C GLN A 156 11.29 -10.98 4.55
N ASP A 157 10.45 -10.72 5.55
CA ASP A 157 9.03 -11.05 5.54
C ASP A 157 8.17 -10.01 6.25
N PHE A 158 6.86 -10.17 6.08
CA PHE A 158 5.88 -9.26 6.65
C PHE A 158 5.85 -9.28 8.18
N ALA A 159 6.10 -10.44 8.81
CA ALA A 159 6.14 -10.56 10.26
C ALA A 159 7.30 -9.74 10.86
N SER A 160 8.46 -9.73 10.19
CA SER A 160 9.61 -8.93 10.57
C SER A 160 9.35 -7.43 10.37
N LEU A 161 8.65 -7.07 9.30
CA LEU A 161 8.18 -5.70 9.06
C LEU A 161 7.26 -5.21 10.20
N GLN A 162 6.29 -6.03 10.61
CA GLN A 162 5.38 -5.71 11.72
C GLN A 162 6.13 -5.49 13.04
N ARG A 163 7.14 -6.32 13.31
CA ARG A 163 7.99 -6.20 14.51
C ARG A 163 8.73 -4.87 14.54
N ILE A 164 9.32 -4.46 13.41
CA ILE A 164 10.02 -3.16 13.30
C ILE A 164 9.04 -2.00 13.44
N ALA A 165 7.85 -2.12 12.87
CA ALA A 165 6.80 -1.12 13.00
C ALA A 165 6.18 -1.06 14.41
N GLY A 166 6.52 -2.00 15.31
CA GLY A 166 5.93 -2.08 16.65
C GLY A 166 4.44 -2.44 16.62
N ILE A 167 3.98 -3.14 15.58
CA ILE A 167 2.57 -3.45 15.37
C ILE A 167 2.25 -4.83 15.94
N SER A 168 1.48 -4.83 17.02
CA SER A 168 0.95 -6.05 17.63
C SER A 168 -0.34 -6.51 16.97
N SER A 169 -0.65 -7.80 17.14
CA SER A 169 -1.94 -8.39 16.79
C SER A 169 -3.10 -7.60 17.36
N ALA A 170 -4.17 -7.46 16.59
CA ALA A 170 -5.39 -6.81 17.05
C ALA A 170 -6.30 -7.81 17.78
N PRO A 171 -7.03 -7.39 18.84
CA PRO A 171 -8.08 -8.22 19.41
C PRO A 171 -9.23 -8.39 18.40
N GLY A 172 -9.80 -9.59 18.34
CA GLY A 172 -10.91 -9.89 17.43
C GLY A 172 -11.00 -11.38 17.10
N THR A 173 -11.82 -11.70 16.12
CA THR A 173 -11.80 -13.01 15.47
C THR A 173 -10.46 -13.24 14.77
N PRO A 174 -10.03 -14.49 14.52
CA PRO A 174 -8.74 -14.75 13.87
C PRO A 174 -8.52 -13.98 12.56
N VAL A 175 -9.54 -13.91 11.69
CA VAL A 175 -9.47 -13.13 10.43
C VAL A 175 -9.32 -11.62 10.66
N VAL A 176 -9.94 -11.07 11.72
CA VAL A 176 -9.78 -9.66 12.12
C VAL A 176 -8.40 -9.41 12.72
N SER A 177 -7.91 -10.34 13.53
CA SER A 177 -6.57 -10.33 14.11
C SER A 177 -5.47 -10.41 13.06
N GLU A 178 -5.75 -10.97 11.88
CA GLU A 178 -4.85 -11.00 10.73
C GLU A 178 -4.88 -9.69 9.93
N ILE A 179 -6.08 -9.21 9.56
CA ILE A 179 -6.22 -8.11 8.61
C ILE A 179 -5.91 -6.73 9.20
N LEU A 180 -6.22 -6.50 10.48
CA LEU A 180 -6.02 -5.20 11.13
C LEU A 180 -4.54 -4.83 11.29
N PRO A 181 -3.65 -5.74 11.73
CA PRO A 181 -2.21 -5.48 11.70
C PRO A 181 -1.70 -5.12 10.30
N ILE A 182 -2.23 -5.73 9.24
CA ILE A 182 -1.86 -5.39 7.86
C ILE A 182 -2.20 -3.93 7.56
N ALA A 183 -3.43 -3.50 7.84
CA ALA A 183 -3.86 -2.13 7.63
C ALA A 183 -3.01 -1.12 8.41
N ARG A 184 -2.67 -1.44 9.67
CA ARG A 184 -1.77 -0.61 10.49
C ARG A 184 -0.37 -0.52 9.90
N THR A 185 0.16 -1.61 9.34
CA THR A 185 1.48 -1.61 8.69
C THR A 185 1.47 -0.75 7.44
N LEU A 186 0.42 -0.85 6.61
CA LEU A 186 0.28 0.03 5.45
C LEU A 186 0.25 1.51 5.85
N ARG A 187 -0.49 1.86 6.91
CA ARG A 187 -0.50 3.23 7.44
C ARG A 187 0.88 3.70 7.86
N TRP A 188 1.61 2.87 8.60
CA TRP A 188 2.96 3.18 9.04
C TRP A 188 3.91 3.36 7.85
N LEU A 189 3.81 2.54 6.81
CA LEU A 189 4.60 2.69 5.58
C LEU A 189 4.32 4.01 4.84
N VAL A 190 3.05 4.42 4.75
CA VAL A 190 2.70 5.73 4.15
C VAL A 190 3.34 6.87 4.94
N SER A 191 3.27 6.83 6.28
CA SER A 191 3.92 7.83 7.12
C SER A 191 5.43 7.86 6.93
N LEU A 192 6.06 6.68 6.85
CA LEU A 192 7.51 6.55 6.65
C LEU A 192 7.96 7.12 5.29
N TRP A 193 7.17 6.85 4.24
CA TRP A 193 7.40 7.39 2.91
C TRP A 193 7.21 8.90 2.86
N ALA A 194 6.10 9.42 3.40
CA ALA A 194 5.81 10.84 3.45
C ALA A 194 6.91 11.63 4.18
N GLU A 195 7.40 11.09 5.31
CA GLU A 195 8.54 11.66 6.03
C GLU A 195 9.81 11.69 5.16
N THR A 196 10.07 10.61 4.42
CA THR A 196 11.23 10.48 3.52
C THR A 196 11.18 11.51 2.41
N GLU A 197 10.06 11.60 1.70
CA GLU A 197 9.88 12.53 0.57
C GLU A 197 9.80 14.00 1.01
N GLN A 198 9.38 14.28 2.25
CA GLN A 198 9.37 15.64 2.80
C GLN A 198 10.77 16.28 2.86
N VAL A 199 11.85 15.48 2.81
CA VAL A 199 13.22 15.98 2.69
C VAL A 199 13.40 16.84 1.43
N LYS A 200 12.83 16.43 0.29
CA LYS A 200 12.89 17.18 -0.98
C LYS A 200 12.25 18.58 -0.85
N ASN A 201 11.18 18.69 -0.06
CA ASN A 201 10.51 19.98 0.20
C ASN A 201 11.36 20.92 1.06
N ARG A 202 12.15 20.38 1.99
CA ARG A 202 12.99 21.17 2.90
C ARG A 202 14.38 21.47 2.34
N ARG A 203 14.88 20.65 1.41
CA ARG A 203 16.26 20.71 0.90
C ARG A 203 16.29 20.72 -0.62
N ARG A 204 16.34 21.93 -1.21
CA ARG A 204 16.28 22.16 -2.67
C ARG A 204 17.31 21.37 -3.47
N TYR A 205 18.52 21.18 -2.94
CA TYR A 205 19.57 20.42 -3.62
C TYR A 205 19.28 18.91 -3.68
N VAL A 206 18.55 18.36 -2.69
CA VAL A 206 18.06 16.98 -2.74
C VAL A 206 16.98 16.86 -3.82
N ARG A 207 16.05 17.82 -3.90
CA ARG A 207 15.03 17.86 -4.97
C ARG A 207 15.66 18.01 -6.36
N ALA A 208 16.70 18.84 -6.50
CA ALA A 208 17.40 19.02 -7.77
C ALA A 208 18.04 17.72 -8.29
N GLU A 209 18.57 16.89 -7.38
CA GLU A 209 19.20 15.62 -7.72
C GLU A 209 18.18 14.47 -7.92
N HIS A 210 17.14 14.41 -7.07
CA HIS A 210 16.22 13.26 -7.00
C HIS A 210 14.82 13.52 -7.57
N GLY A 211 14.61 14.68 -8.17
CA GLY A 211 13.33 15.10 -8.72
C GLY A 211 12.29 15.48 -7.65
N ASP A 212 11.05 15.59 -8.09
CA ASP A 212 9.91 16.00 -7.27
C ASP A 212 9.50 14.92 -6.24
N PRO A 213 8.83 15.31 -5.14
CA PRO A 213 8.35 14.34 -4.14
C PRO A 213 7.32 13.37 -4.74
N ASP A 214 7.51 12.08 -4.50
CA ASP A 214 6.56 11.04 -4.90
C ASP A 214 5.50 10.82 -3.79
N PRO A 215 4.21 10.61 -4.11
CA PRO A 215 3.16 10.46 -3.09
C PRO A 215 3.19 9.10 -2.36
N LEU A 216 3.75 8.06 -3.00
CA LEU A 216 3.83 6.69 -2.48
C LEU A 216 5.12 6.00 -2.99
N PRO A 217 5.54 4.89 -2.36
CA PRO A 217 6.61 4.05 -2.89
C PRO A 217 6.32 3.62 -4.35
N PRO A 218 7.31 3.60 -5.25
CA PRO A 218 7.09 3.42 -6.70
C PRO A 218 6.24 2.21 -7.08
N GLN A 219 6.50 1.04 -6.50
CA GLN A 219 5.70 -0.17 -6.80
C GLN A 219 4.27 -0.04 -6.31
N TRP A 220 4.07 0.56 -5.13
CA TRP A 220 2.75 0.80 -4.59
C TRP A 220 1.98 1.82 -5.46
N LEU A 221 2.63 2.91 -5.86
CA LEU A 221 2.03 3.90 -6.76
C LEU A 221 1.61 3.28 -8.10
N ALA A 222 2.48 2.47 -8.70
CA ALA A 222 2.18 1.76 -9.94
C ALA A 222 0.96 0.83 -9.79
N ALA A 223 0.86 0.11 -8.67
CA ALA A 223 -0.29 -0.74 -8.35
C ALA A 223 -1.59 0.07 -8.18
N VAL A 224 -1.51 1.23 -7.52
CA VAL A 224 -2.66 2.15 -7.35
C VAL A 224 -3.13 2.70 -8.70
N GLN A 225 -2.19 3.11 -9.57
CA GLN A 225 -2.49 3.59 -10.91
C GLN A 225 -3.11 2.49 -11.77
N ALA A 226 -2.53 1.28 -11.78
CA ALA A 226 -3.07 0.13 -12.48
C ALA A 226 -4.49 -0.20 -11.99
N GLY A 227 -4.70 -0.22 -10.68
CA GLY A 227 -6.01 -0.40 -10.05
C GLY A 227 -7.00 0.63 -10.56
N SER A 228 -6.71 1.92 -10.45
CA SER A 228 -7.66 3.01 -10.74
C SER A 228 -8.37 2.91 -12.11
N THR A 229 -7.72 2.28 -13.09
CA THR A 229 -8.20 2.06 -14.47
C THR A 229 -8.91 0.72 -14.69
N ASN A 230 -8.66 -0.28 -13.84
CA ASN A 230 -9.20 -1.61 -14.00
C ASN A 230 -10.68 -1.68 -13.61
N ARG A 231 -11.56 -1.98 -14.57
CA ARG A 231 -12.99 -2.19 -14.32
C ARG A 231 -13.38 -3.61 -14.70
N LEU A 232 -14.09 -4.29 -13.81
CA LEU A 232 -14.56 -5.64 -14.02
C LEU A 232 -15.99 -5.63 -14.60
N PRO A 233 -16.33 -6.59 -15.48
CA PRO A 233 -17.71 -6.79 -15.93
C PRO A 233 -18.52 -7.54 -14.86
N LEU A 234 -18.80 -6.87 -13.72
CA LEU A 234 -19.54 -7.42 -12.57
C LEU A 234 -21.05 -7.31 -12.73
#